data_AF-A0A960K4L5-F1
#
_entry.id   AF-A0A960K4L5-F1
#
_cell.length_a   1.000
_cell.length_b   1.000
_cell.length_c   1.000
_cell.angle_alpha   90.00
_cell.angle_beta   90.00
_cell.angle_gamma   90.00
#
_symmetry.space_group_name_H-M   'P 1'
#
loop_
_entity.id
_entity.type
_entity.pdbx_description
1 polymer ?
#
loop_
_entity_poly.entity_id
_entity_poly.type
_entity_poly.pdbx_seq_one_letter_code
_entity_poly.pdbx_strand_id
1 'polypeptide(L)'
;LVRDVRPGAEGSRITQIFAGPERLYFLADDGARGREIWSSDGTVAHTQRRTDLWPGVADSNPSGLAPSSDGEWLYFTAWTESTWQEPWRLKARPFLFADGFESGDTSAWSGEIIQ
;
A
#
# COMPACT_ATOMS: atom_id res chain seq x y z
N LEU A 1 12.12 1.26 -13.10
CA LEU A 1 10.88 1.93 -13.51
C LEU A 1 9.71 1.25 -12.79
N VAL A 2 8.86 2.03 -12.12
CA VAL A 2 7.60 1.53 -11.54
C VAL A 2 6.72 1.03 -12.70
N ARG A 3 6.02 -0.09 -12.50
CA ARG A 3 5.08 -0.64 -13.50
C ARG A 3 3.98 0.38 -13.81
N ASP A 4 3.48 0.37 -15.05
CA ASP A 4 2.21 1.03 -15.39
C ASP A 4 1.07 0.37 -14.59
N VAL A 5 0.54 1.11 -13.62
CA VAL A 5 -0.51 0.65 -12.70
C VAL A 5 -1.88 0.67 -13.36
N ARG A 6 -2.12 1.56 -14.34
CA ARG A 6 -3.39 1.67 -15.06
C ARG A 6 -3.14 1.58 -16.56
N PRO A 7 -3.14 0.36 -17.14
CA PRO A 7 -2.92 0.19 -18.57
C PRO A 7 -3.94 0.97 -19.41
N GLY A 8 -3.46 1.73 -20.38
CA GLY A 8 -4.29 2.49 -21.32
C GLY A 8 -3.93 3.97 -21.38
N ALA A 9 -4.82 4.79 -21.95
CA ALA A 9 -4.59 6.23 -22.10
C ALA A 9 -4.91 7.02 -20.82
N GLU A 10 -5.51 6.38 -19.81
CA GLU A 10 -5.83 7.00 -18.53
C GLU A 10 -4.67 6.83 -17.54
N GLY A 11 -4.19 7.92 -16.94
CA GLY A 11 -3.16 7.85 -15.90
C GLY A 11 -3.68 7.24 -14.59
N SER A 12 -2.79 6.63 -13.81
CA SER A 12 -3.11 5.95 -12.53
C SER A 12 -3.43 6.90 -11.37
N ARG A 13 -3.58 8.22 -11.64
CA ARG A 13 -3.92 9.27 -10.67
C ARG A 13 -3.13 9.17 -9.35
N ILE A 14 -1.80 9.12 -9.44
CA ILE A 14 -0.93 9.05 -8.26
C ILE A 14 -1.08 10.34 -7.44
N THR A 15 -1.46 10.23 -6.16
CA THR A 15 -1.75 11.40 -5.30
C THR A 15 -0.80 11.59 -4.12
N GLN A 16 -0.29 10.52 -3.53
CA GLN A 16 0.66 10.58 -2.42
C GLN A 16 1.79 9.60 -2.67
N ILE A 17 3.01 10.00 -2.33
CA ILE A 17 4.22 9.21 -2.50
C ILE A 17 5.06 9.35 -1.22
N PHE A 18 5.55 8.22 -0.72
CA PHE A 18 6.52 8.12 0.35
C PHE A 18 7.67 7.21 -0.08
N ALA A 19 8.90 7.74 -0.03
CA ALA A 19 10.09 6.93 -0.23
C ALA A 19 10.61 6.45 1.13
N GLY A 20 10.47 5.15 1.40
CA GLY A 20 11.14 4.48 2.50
C GLY A 20 12.56 4.05 2.12
N PRO A 21 13.29 3.41 3.06
CA PRO A 21 14.69 3.02 2.82
C PRO A 21 14.91 2.08 1.62
N GLU A 22 13.96 1.17 1.36
CA GLU A 22 14.09 0.13 0.32
C GLU A 22 12.90 0.09 -0.66
N ARG A 23 11.82 0.82 -0.36
CA ARG A 23 10.59 0.79 -1.15
C ARG A 23 9.96 2.16 -1.25
N LEU A 24 9.41 2.42 -2.43
CA LEU A 24 8.46 3.48 -2.69
C LEU A 24 7.06 3.00 -2.34
N TYR A 25 6.31 3.80 -1.61
CA TYR A 25 4.89 3.60 -1.32
C TYR A 25 4.10 4.74 -1.93
N PHE A 26 2.98 4.42 -2.57
CA PHE A 26 2.18 5.44 -3.22
C PHE A 26 0.72 5.04 -3.34
N LEU A 27 -0.16 6.02 -3.49
CA LEU A 27 -1.56 5.78 -3.76
C LEU A 27 -1.80 5.84 -5.27
N ALA A 28 -2.49 4.85 -5.83
CA ALA A 28 -2.80 4.81 -7.25
C ALA A 28 -4.11 4.05 -7.53
N ASP A 29 -4.77 4.44 -8.61
CA ASP A 29 -5.99 3.85 -9.15
C ASP A 29 -5.65 2.99 -10.38
N ASP A 30 -5.96 1.70 -10.31
CA ASP A 30 -5.74 0.74 -11.40
C ASP A 30 -6.90 0.68 -12.43
N GLY A 31 -7.96 1.45 -12.20
CA GLY A 31 -9.17 1.48 -13.01
C GLY A 31 -10.12 0.31 -12.77
N ALA A 32 -9.78 -0.63 -11.89
CA ALA A 32 -10.61 -1.81 -11.57
C ALA A 32 -11.13 -1.79 -10.13
N ARG A 33 -10.36 -1.26 -9.18
CA ARG A 33 -10.67 -1.31 -7.74
C ARG A 33 -10.58 0.04 -7.03
N GLY A 34 -10.60 1.13 -7.78
CA GLY A 34 -10.44 2.46 -7.21
C GLY A 34 -9.02 2.71 -6.69
N ARG A 35 -8.84 3.73 -5.84
CA ARG A 35 -7.54 4.13 -5.34
C ARG A 35 -7.11 3.22 -4.20
N GLU A 36 -5.91 2.66 -4.31
CA GLU A 36 -5.36 1.74 -3.33
C GLU A 36 -3.90 2.08 -2.98
N ILE A 37 -3.35 1.42 -1.95
CA ILE A 37 -1.93 1.53 -1.58
C ILE A 37 -1.08 0.57 -2.42
N TRP A 38 -0.03 1.11 -3.04
CA TRP A 38 0.94 0.38 -3.85
C TRP A 38 2.35 0.50 -3.28
N SER A 39 3.19 -0.50 -3.54
CA SER A 39 4.62 -0.45 -3.26
C SER A 39 5.46 -0.86 -4.47
N SER A 40 6.68 -0.31 -4.58
CA SER A 40 7.67 -0.66 -5.59
C SER A 40 9.08 -0.62 -4.99
N ASP A 41 9.96 -1.55 -5.38
CA ASP A 41 11.41 -1.47 -5.13
C ASP A 41 12.16 -0.75 -6.27
N GLY A 42 11.42 -0.13 -7.20
CA GLY A 42 11.97 0.47 -8.41
C GLY A 42 12.01 -0.47 -9.62
N THR A 43 11.62 -1.74 -9.46
CA THR A 43 11.46 -2.72 -10.54
C THR A 43 10.00 -2.91 -10.93
N VAL A 44 9.77 -3.30 -12.18
CA VAL A 44 8.43 -3.66 -12.68
C VAL A 44 7.91 -4.91 -11.96
N ALA A 45 8.80 -5.88 -11.72
CA ALA A 45 8.46 -7.17 -11.12
C ALA A 45 7.95 -7.04 -9.68
N HIS A 46 8.48 -6.09 -8.90
CA HIS A 46 8.05 -5.87 -7.52
C HIS A 46 7.25 -4.58 -7.33
N THR A 47 6.56 -4.12 -8.38
CA THR A 47 5.50 -3.13 -8.24
C THR A 47 4.17 -3.84 -8.04
N GLN A 48 3.62 -3.76 -6.83
CA GLN A 48 2.42 -4.49 -6.45
C GLN A 48 1.54 -3.70 -5.49
N ARG A 49 0.21 -3.92 -5.60
CA ARG A 49 -0.78 -3.45 -4.63
C ARG A 49 -0.52 -4.13 -3.29
N ARG A 50 -0.54 -3.36 -2.20
CA ARG A 50 -0.23 -3.87 -0.86
C ARG A 50 -1.46 -4.19 -0.05
N THR A 51 -2.55 -3.48 -0.31
CA THR A 51 -3.79 -3.71 0.41
C THR A 51 -4.97 -3.58 -0.53
N ASP A 52 -5.97 -4.43 -0.33
CA ASP A 52 -7.32 -4.31 -0.86
C ASP A 52 -8.18 -4.22 0.41
N LEU A 53 -8.29 -3.00 0.96
CA LEU A 53 -8.95 -2.78 2.26
C LEU A 53 -10.47 -2.96 2.16
N TRP A 54 -10.99 -2.84 0.93
CA TRP A 54 -12.38 -3.08 0.61
C TRP A 54 -12.48 -4.05 -0.57
N PRO A 55 -12.72 -5.35 -0.31
CA PRO A 55 -12.82 -6.34 -1.37
C PRO A 55 -13.94 -5.99 -2.36
N GLY A 56 -13.58 -5.62 -3.59
CA GLY A 56 -14.56 -5.35 -4.64
C GLY A 56 -14.16 -4.21 -5.57
N VAL A 57 -15.16 -3.58 -6.19
CA VAL A 57 -14.99 -2.40 -7.07
C VAL A 57 -15.05 -1.08 -6.29
N ALA A 58 -15.25 -1.16 -4.96
CA ALA A 58 -15.43 0.00 -4.11
C ALA A 58 -14.07 0.59 -3.73
N ASP A 59 -13.95 1.90 -3.89
CA ASP A 59 -12.76 2.68 -3.56
C ASP A 59 -12.60 2.74 -2.03
N SER A 60 -11.51 2.17 -1.48
CA SER A 60 -11.20 2.34 -0.05
C SER A 60 -10.73 3.76 0.29
N ASN A 61 -10.51 4.60 -0.73
CA ASN A 61 -10.11 6.01 -0.67
C ASN A 61 -9.06 6.29 0.42
N PRO A 62 -7.91 5.58 0.38
CA PRO A 62 -6.85 5.79 1.34
C PRO A 62 -6.33 7.23 1.21
N SER A 63 -6.00 7.83 2.35
CA SER A 63 -5.44 9.18 2.41
C SER A 63 -4.54 9.35 3.64
N GLY A 64 -3.75 10.41 3.67
CA GLY A 64 -2.93 10.73 4.83
C GLY A 64 -1.77 9.75 5.04
N LEU A 65 -1.26 9.15 3.96
CA LEU A 65 -0.14 8.21 4.03
C LEU A 65 1.07 8.85 4.72
N ALA A 66 1.46 8.32 5.87
CA ALA A 66 2.54 8.85 6.71
C ALA A 66 3.35 7.72 7.37
N PRO A 67 4.69 7.76 7.35
CA PRO A 67 5.51 6.77 8.02
C PRO A 67 5.60 6.99 9.53
N SER A 68 5.85 5.93 10.29
CA SER A 68 6.43 6.04 11.64
C SER A 68 7.85 6.60 11.59
N SER A 69 8.35 7.13 12.70
CA SER A 69 9.69 7.70 12.81
C SER A 69 10.82 6.70 12.49
N ASP A 70 10.60 5.42 12.74
CA ASP A 70 11.52 4.31 12.41
C ASP A 70 11.27 3.70 11.02
N GLY A 71 10.21 4.15 10.34
CA GLY A 71 9.75 3.64 9.05
C GLY A 71 9.24 2.20 9.09
N GLU A 72 8.97 1.61 10.26
CA GLU A 72 8.38 0.26 10.37
C GLU A 72 6.93 0.24 9.88
N TRP A 73 6.18 1.33 10.11
CA TRP A 73 4.75 1.42 9.82
C TRP A 73 4.43 2.56 8.86
N LEU A 74 3.40 2.35 8.06
CA LEU A 74 2.69 3.39 7.33
C LEU A 74 1.31 3.54 7.94
N TYR A 75 1.00 4.73 8.41
CA TYR A 75 -0.33 5.13 8.84
C TYR A 75 -1.07 5.79 7.69
N PHE A 76 -2.36 5.56 7.63
CA PHE A 76 -3.25 6.19 6.66
C PHE A 76 -4.67 6.08 7.20
N THR A 77 -5.60 6.78 6.56
CA THR A 77 -7.02 6.61 6.80
C THR A 77 -7.70 6.06 5.57
N ALA A 78 -8.69 5.19 5.74
CA ALA A 78 -9.42 4.55 4.64
C ALA A 78 -10.86 4.24 5.04
N TRP A 79 -11.72 4.04 4.04
CA TRP A 79 -13.09 3.55 4.19
C TRP A 79 -13.13 2.02 4.19
N THR A 80 -14.08 1.46 4.94
CA THR A 80 -14.41 0.03 4.88
C THR A 80 -15.93 -0.16 4.77
N GLU A 81 -16.37 -1.40 4.55
CA GLU A 81 -17.78 -1.76 4.38
C GLU A 81 -18.70 -1.35 5.54
N SER A 82 -18.15 -1.10 6.74
CA SER A 82 -18.94 -0.95 7.96
C SER A 82 -18.68 0.35 8.74
N THR A 83 -17.70 1.16 8.33
CA THR A 83 -17.27 2.34 9.11
C THR A 83 -17.07 3.59 8.26
N TRP A 84 -17.17 4.76 8.91
CA TRP A 84 -16.62 6.01 8.39
C TRP A 84 -15.09 5.90 8.27
N GLN A 85 -14.43 6.91 7.72
CA GLN A 85 -12.97 6.92 7.59
C GLN A 85 -12.27 6.65 8.95
N GLU A 86 -11.52 5.54 9.03
CA GLU A 86 -10.81 5.10 10.24
C GLU A 86 -9.29 5.13 10.03
N PRO A 87 -8.50 5.26 11.10
CA PRO A 87 -7.05 5.14 11.04
C PRO A 87 -6.60 3.66 10.96
N TRP A 88 -5.65 3.41 10.06
CA TRP A 88 -5.06 2.10 9.81
C TRP A 88 -3.54 2.20 9.83
N ARG A 89 -2.89 1.05 10.02
CA ARG A 89 -1.46 0.89 9.72
C ARG A 89 -1.16 -0.32 8.84
N LEU A 90 -0.10 -0.18 8.05
CA LEU A 90 0.52 -1.22 7.24
C LEU A 90 1.99 -1.35 7.59
N LYS A 91 2.52 -2.57 7.64
CA LYS A 91 3.96 -2.79 7.87
C LYS A 91 4.76 -2.42 6.62
N ALA A 92 5.62 -1.41 6.72
CA ALA A 92 6.38 -0.85 5.61
C ALA A 92 7.76 -1.50 5.44
N ARG A 93 8.21 -2.26 6.44
CA ARG A 93 9.47 -3.02 6.38
C ARG A 93 9.14 -4.49 6.70
N PRO A 94 9.14 -5.40 5.71
CA PRO A 94 9.29 -6.81 6.05
C PRO A 94 10.64 -6.96 6.76
N PHE A 95 10.68 -7.68 7.89
CA PHE A 95 11.93 -7.96 8.58
C PHE A 95 12.80 -8.81 7.65
N LEU A 96 13.85 -8.24 7.07
CA LEU A 96 14.95 -9.01 6.53
C LEU A 96 15.80 -9.42 7.74
N PHE A 97 15.76 -10.71 8.11
CA PHE A 97 16.88 -11.27 8.87
C PHE A 97 18.12 -11.22 7.98
N ALA A 98 19.30 -11.09 8.59
CA ALA A 98 20.59 -10.93 7.89
C ALA A 98 20.97 -12.12 6.97
N ASP A 99 20.15 -13.16 6.89
CA ASP A 99 20.32 -14.36 6.08
C ASP A 99 19.43 -14.40 4.81
N GLY A 100 18.61 -13.37 4.55
CA GLY A 100 18.03 -13.14 3.22
C GLY A 100 16.92 -14.11 2.80
N PHE A 101 16.28 -14.81 3.72
CA PHE A 101 15.08 -15.60 3.42
C PHE A 101 13.83 -14.91 3.98
N GLU A 102 12.95 -14.43 3.07
CA GLU A 102 11.55 -14.19 3.43
C GLU A 102 10.94 -15.56 3.77
N SER A 103 10.73 -15.85 5.05
CA SER A 103 9.79 -16.91 5.40
C SER A 103 8.44 -16.48 4.86
N GLY A 104 7.91 -17.23 3.89
CA GLY A 104 6.70 -16.95 3.11
C GLY A 104 5.41 -16.95 3.93
N ASP A 105 5.36 -16.09 4.95
CA ASP A 105 4.16 -15.81 5.71
C ASP A 105 3.51 -14.54 5.16
N THR A 106 2.64 -14.73 4.17
CA THR A 106 1.75 -13.68 3.68
C THR A 106 0.58 -13.41 4.63
N SER A 107 0.52 -14.04 5.81
CA SER A 107 -0.55 -13.80 6.80
C SER A 107 -0.32 -12.55 7.66
N ALA A 108 0.86 -11.91 7.59
CA ALA A 108 1.14 -10.65 8.30
C ALA A 108 0.51 -9.40 7.65
N TRP A 109 -0.33 -9.56 6.62
CA TRP A 109 -0.91 -8.47 5.84
C TRP A 109 -2.41 -8.28 6.08
N SER A 110 -2.85 -8.33 7.34
CA SER A 110 -4.13 -7.74 7.74
C SER A 110 -3.84 -6.36 8.33
N GLY A 111 -4.35 -5.30 7.72
CA GLY A 111 -4.34 -3.97 8.35
C GLY A 111 -5.02 -4.06 9.71
N GLU A 112 -4.35 -3.62 10.76
CA GLU A 112 -4.94 -3.54 12.09
C GLU A 112 -5.53 -2.15 12.29
N ILE A 113 -6.76 -2.09 12.81
CA ILE A 113 -7.38 -0.86 13.29
C ILE A 113 -6.63 -0.41 14.55
N ILE A 114 -6.19 0.84 14.59
CA ILE A 114 -5.59 1.43 15.78
C ILE A 114 -6.71 2.06 16.60
N GLN A 115 -6.98 1.51 17.80
CA GLN A 115 -7.80 2.15 18.84
C GLN A 115 -6.92 2.79 19.90
#